data_AF-A0A931QFK6-F1
#
_entry.id   AF-A0A931QFK6-F1
#
_cell.length_a   1.000
_cell.length_b   1.000
_cell.length_c   1.000
_cell.angle_alpha   90.00
_cell.angle_beta   90.00
_cell.angle_gamma   90.00
#
_symmetry.space_group_name_H-M   'P 1'
#
loop_
_entity.id
_entity.type
_entity.pdbx_description
1 polymer ?
#
loop_
_entity_poly.entity_id
_entity_poly.type
_entity_poly.pdbx_seq_one_letter_code
_entity_poly.pdbx_strand_id
1 'polypeptide(L)' 'MLQVAAAQLPPETDIVKLKTRLYDQYRVEDPLVNWNGMKFVRISVQGYNTQRDADQFLEAMSNLL' A
#
# COMPACT_ATOMS: atom_id res chain seq x y z
N MET A 1 -9.65 16.11 -7.33
CA MET A 1 -9.69 15.96 -5.86
C MET A 1 -8.65 14.90 -5.49
N LEU A 2 -7.83 15.14 -4.46
CA LEU A 2 -6.91 14.16 -3.90
C LEU A 2 -7.52 13.67 -2.58
N GLN A 3 -7.60 12.37 -2.38
CA GLN A 3 -7.95 11.75 -1.10
C GLN A 3 -6.76 10.98 -0.57
N VAL A 4 -6.49 11.11 0.72
CA VAL A 4 -5.38 10.44 1.40
C VAL A 4 -5.92 9.71 2.61
N ALA A 5 -5.53 8.44 2.75
CA ALA A 5 -5.82 7.63 3.91
C ALA A 5 -4.53 6.95 4.39
N ALA A 6 -4.49 6.61 5.68
CA ALA A 6 -3.44 5.77 6.24
C ALA A 6 -4.09 4.55 6.90
N ALA A 7 -3.56 3.37 6.63
CA ALA A 7 -3.98 2.13 7.27
C ALA A 7 -2.79 1.51 8.00
N GLN A 8 -3.02 1.06 9.23
CA GLN A 8 -1.99 0.39 10.02
C GLN A 8 -1.74 -1.01 9.47
N LEU A 9 -0.47 -1.38 9.37
CA LEU A 9 -0.01 -2.71 8.99
C LEU A 9 0.28 -3.55 10.23
N PRO A 10 0.26 -4.88 10.12
CA PRO A 10 0.72 -5.76 11.18
C PRO A 10 2.14 -5.39 11.66
N PRO A 11 2.42 -5.41 12.98
CA PRO A 11 3.72 -5.01 13.53
C PRO A 11 4.91 -5.79 12.97
N GLU A 12 4.71 -7.05 12.58
CA GLU A 12 5.70 -7.97 12.04
C GLU A 12 5.97 -7.78 10.53
N THR A 13 5.15 -6.99 9.82
CA THR A 13 5.28 -6.79 8.37
C THR A 13 6.65 -6.26 7.98
N ASP A 14 7.38 -6.97 7.13
CA ASP A 14 8.62 -6.44 6.53
C ASP A 14 8.25 -5.43 5.42
N ILE A 15 8.32 -4.13 5.74
CA ILE A 15 7.94 -3.06 4.83
C ILE A 15 8.82 -2.99 3.58
N VAL A 16 10.09 -3.41 3.65
CA VAL A 16 11.00 -3.38 2.50
C VAL A 16 10.60 -4.49 1.54
N LYS A 17 10.44 -5.71 2.05
CA LYS A 17 9.99 -6.86 1.26
C LYS A 17 8.59 -6.64 0.68
N LEU A 18 7.67 -6.08 1.47
CA LEU A 18 6.33 -5.76 1.01
C LEU A 18 6.37 -4.74 -0.15
N LYS A 19 7.15 -3.66 -0.02
CA LYS A 19 7.31 -2.66 -1.07
C LYS A 19 7.84 -3.28 -2.37
N THR A 20 8.88 -4.11 -2.28
CA THR A 20 9.43 -4.81 -3.45
C THR A 20 8.38 -5.69 -4.13
N ARG A 21 7.63 -6.49 -3.36
CA ARG A 21 6.62 -7.40 -3.92
C ARG A 21 5.42 -6.66 -4.52
N LEU A 22 4.95 -5.58 -3.88
CA LEU A 22 3.88 -4.73 -4.41
C LEU A 22 4.24 -4.22 -5.81
N TYR A 23 5.47 -3.71 -5.99
CA TYR A 23 5.90 -3.20 -7.27
C TYR A 23 6.20 -4.30 -8.29
N ASP A 24 6.98 -5.32 -7.93
CA ASP A 24 7.45 -6.33 -8.88
C ASP A 24 6.32 -7.24 -9.35
N GLN A 25 5.37 -7.58 -8.47
CA GLN A 25 4.29 -8.55 -8.76
C GLN A 25 2.99 -7.86 -9.19
N TYR A 26 2.68 -6.69 -8.63
CA TYR A 26 1.38 -6.02 -8.83
C TYR A 26 1.51 -4.61 -9.43
N ARG A 27 2.72 -4.09 -9.65
CA ARG A 27 2.94 -2.70 -10.14
C ARG A 27 2.28 -1.63 -9.27
N VAL A 28 2.08 -1.93 -7.99
CA VAL A 28 1.52 -1.02 -6.99
C VAL A 28 2.67 -0.27 -6.32
N GLU A 29 2.61 1.05 -6.33
CA GLU A 29 3.59 1.92 -5.67
C GLU A 29 2.91 2.85 -4.67
N ASP A 30 2.72 2.36 -3.44
CA ASP A 30 2.23 3.15 -2.31
C ASP A 30 3.32 3.37 -1.26
N PRO A 31 3.35 4.55 -0.61
CA PRO A 31 4.25 4.79 0.52
C PRO A 31 3.97 3.87 1.70
N LEU A 32 4.97 3.08 2.08
CA LEU A 32 5.01 2.34 3.33
C LEU A 32 5.92 3.07 4.32
N VAL A 33 5.43 3.35 5.52
CA VAL A 33 6.13 4.14 6.53
C VAL A 33 6.21 3.39 7.86
N ASN A 34 7.35 3.52 8.54
CA ASN A 34 7.50 3.18 9.94
C ASN A 34 7.50 4.47 10.75
N TRP A 35 6.49 4.65 11.58
CA TRP A 35 6.30 5.82 12.42
C TRP A 35 6.12 5.40 13.88
N ASN A 36 7.07 5.80 14.73
CA ASN A 36 7.06 5.49 16.16
C ASN A 36 6.90 3.98 16.47
N GLY A 37 7.55 3.12 15.67
CA GLY A 37 7.47 1.66 15.81
C GLY A 37 6.20 1.02 15.23
N MET A 38 5.25 1.82 14.76
CA MET A 38 4.06 1.35 14.05
C MET A 38 4.27 1.46 12.54
N LYS A 39 3.79 0.46 11.80
CA LYS A 39 3.92 0.40 10.35
C LYS A 39 2.61 0.81 9.70
N PHE A 40 2.67 1.59 8.63
CA PHE A 40 1.50 2.05 7.90
C PHE A 40 1.72 1.98 6.41
N VAL A 41 0.63 1.76 5.67
CA VAL A 41 0.51 2.10 4.26
C VAL A 41 -0.23 3.42 4.14
N ARG A 42 0.27 4.33 3.32
CA ARG A 42 -0.42 5.58 2.95
C ARG A 42 -1.01 5.41 1.56
N ILE A 43 -2.32 5.43 1.48
CA ILE A 43 -3.06 5.31 0.22
C ILE A 43 -3.36 6.72 -0.27
N SER A 44 -3.11 6.99 -1.55
CA SER A 44 -3.37 8.30 -2.16
C SER A 44 -4.12 8.12 -3.47
N VAL A 45 -5.41 8.49 -3.47
CA VAL A 45 -6.29 8.37 -4.64
C VAL A 45 -6.43 9.75 -5.27
N GLN A 46 -6.03 9.85 -6.53
CA GLN A 46 -6.03 11.06 -7.35
C GLN A 46 -7.00 10.91 -8.53
N GLY A 47 -7.23 12.01 -9.27
CA GLY A 47 -8.14 12.01 -10.42
C GLY A 47 -7.71 11.11 -11.59
N TYR A 48 -6.47 10.61 -11.57
CA TYR A 48 -5.96 9.66 -12.55
C TYR A 48 -6.08 8.20 -12.10
N ASN A 49 -6.44 7.93 -10.85
CA ASN A 49 -6.67 6.58 -10.38
C ASN A 49 -8.06 6.10 -10.83
N THR A 50 -8.14 4.81 -11.11
CA THR A 50 -9.34 4.10 -11.55
C THR A 50 -9.76 3.08 -10.49
N GLN A 51 -10.98 2.57 -10.60
CA GLN A 51 -11.44 1.45 -9.75
C GLN A 51 -10.49 0.25 -9.85
N ARG A 52 -9.96 -0.01 -11.04
CA ARG A 52 -9.01 -1.10 -11.27
C ARG A 52 -7.72 -0.94 -10.45
N ASP A 53 -7.22 0.28 -10.31
CA ASP A 53 -6.03 0.54 -9.49
C ASP A 53 -6.30 0.23 -8.01
N ALA A 54 -7.49 0.60 -7.53
CA ALA A 54 -7.92 0.27 -6.17
C ALA A 54 -8.10 -1.25 -5.97
N ASP A 55 -8.72 -1.94 -6.93
CA ASP A 55 -8.93 -3.39 -6.87
C ASP A 55 -7.58 -4.13 -6.88
N GLN A 56 -6.64 -3.71 -7.72
CA GLN A 56 -5.29 -4.28 -7.78
C GLN A 56 -4.51 -4.06 -6.49
N PHE A 57 -4.64 -2.88 -5.87
CA PHE A 57 -4.08 -2.62 -4.54
C PHE A 57 -4.67 -3.58 -3.50
N LEU A 58 -6.00 -3.72 -3.44
CA LEU A 58 -6.66 -4.59 -2.47
C LEU A 58 -6.27 -6.07 -2.65
N GLU A 59 -6.20 -6.54 -3.90
CA GLU A 59 -5.73 -7.89 -4.23
C GLU A 59 -4.28 -8.11 -3.79
N ALA A 60 -3.39 -7.15 -4.07
CA ALA A 60 -2.00 -7.25 -3.69
C ALA A 60 -1.85 -7.29 -2.16
N MET A 61 -2.52 -6.40 -1.44
CA MET A 61 -2.48 -6.37 0.02
C MET A 61 -3.03 -7.66 0.65
N SER A 62 -4.09 -8.24 0.07
CA SER A 62 -4.68 -9.50 0.55
C SER A 62 -3.78 -10.72 0.34
N ASN A 63 -2.92 -10.70 -0.68
CA ASN A 63 -2.01 -11.82 -1.00
C ASN A 63 -0.63 -11.70 -0.33
N LEU A 64 -0.24 -10.51 0.10
CA LEU A 64 1.11 -10.19 0.56
C LEU A 64 1.25 -10.02 2.07
N LEU A 65 0.13 -9.77 2.78
CA LEU A 65 0.04 -9.69 4.23
C LEU A 65 -0.42 -11.02 4.82
#